data_AF-A0A0E0KXX4-F1
#
_entry.id   AF-A0A0E0KXX4-F1
#
_cell.length_a   1.000
_cell.length_b   1.000
_cell.length_c   1.000
_cell.angle_alpha   90.00
_cell.angle_beta   90.00
_cell.angle_gamma   90.00
#
_symmetry.space_group_name_H-M   'P 1'
#
loop_
_entity.id
_entity.type
_entity.pdbx_description
1 polymer ?
#
loop_
_entity_poly.entity_id
_entity_poly.type
_entity_poly.pdbx_seq_one_letter_code
_entity_poly.pdbx_strand_id
1 'polypeptide(L)'
;MGWDIDETAQWADQSSSTLLLQGKAKKSSRIAAQGKPSPPPLPSEMTSVRAVGSTLPSIRAAAELARQELLRRELVECQLVAGIWCHGFTVAQLRSIRANLPATARLVVAKNSDVAAAVAGTRWEAVRPFARGMNAWLFVRSDEIPPALRPYRDFQKEWKLQLNDFTGAVFEGRLYSPDDFSQLESMPTRVQSYQYLLGCIQMPAVSVLAALRARQEAMAQPPPPADEPAPAAPADK
;
A
#
# COMPACT_ATOMS: atom_id res chain seq x y z
N MET A 1 19.63 4.93 40.05
CA MET A 1 20.26 4.03 39.07
C MET A 1 19.48 4.17 37.76
N GLY A 2 19.62 5.22 36.95
CA GLY A 2 20.81 6.02 36.65
C GLY A 2 21.59 5.33 35.54
N TRP A 3 21.11 5.45 34.29
CA TRP A 3 21.85 5.02 33.10
C TRP A 3 22.06 6.25 32.23
N ASP A 4 23.22 6.85 32.41
CA ASP A 4 23.77 7.98 31.67
C ASP A 4 23.95 7.64 30.18
N ILE A 5 23.57 8.59 29.31
CA ILE A 5 23.59 8.48 27.84
C ILE A 5 24.75 9.32 27.24
N ASP A 6 25.74 9.70 28.05
CA ASP A 6 26.82 10.61 27.60
C ASP A 6 28.05 9.92 26.95
N GLU A 7 28.06 8.59 26.81
CA GLU A 7 29.28 7.84 26.45
C GLU A 7 29.34 7.38 24.97
N THR A 8 28.83 8.18 24.04
CA THR A 8 29.00 7.91 22.59
C THR A 8 29.55 9.10 21.78
N ALA A 9 29.78 10.24 22.42
CA ALA A 9 30.35 11.43 21.78
C ALA A 9 31.89 11.46 21.79
N GLN A 10 32.56 10.49 22.42
CA GLN A 10 34.00 10.54 22.70
C GLN A 10 34.91 9.79 21.70
N TRP A 11 34.36 9.19 20.64
CA TRP A 11 35.17 8.48 19.62
C TRP A 11 35.35 9.26 18.29
N ALA A 12 34.98 10.54 18.23
CA ALA A 12 35.18 11.35 17.04
C ALA A 12 36.40 12.30 17.08
N ASP A 13 37.10 12.40 18.22
CA ASP A 13 38.10 13.46 18.46
C ASP A 13 39.54 12.93 18.68
N GLN A 14 39.86 11.72 18.22
CA GLN A 14 41.18 11.10 18.45
C GLN A 14 41.85 10.55 17.19
N SER A 15 41.70 11.23 16.05
CA SER A 15 42.48 10.91 14.83
C SER A 15 42.99 12.13 14.07
N SER A 16 43.04 13.29 14.72
CA SER A 16 43.62 14.52 14.15
C SER A 16 44.93 14.90 14.83
N SER A 17 45.91 14.00 14.85
CA SER A 17 47.32 14.36 15.08
C SER A 17 48.25 13.18 14.85
N THR A 18 48.61 12.92 13.60
CA THR A 18 49.94 12.40 13.22
C THR A 18 50.13 12.51 11.72
N LEU A 19 51.39 12.73 11.30
CA LEU A 19 51.90 12.78 9.93
C LEU A 19 51.89 14.15 9.23
N LEU A 20 52.48 15.14 9.92
CA LEU A 20 53.50 15.97 9.29
C LEU A 20 54.80 15.15 9.27
N LEU A 21 55.29 14.77 8.08
CA LEU A 21 56.72 14.81 7.70
C LEU A 21 56.95 14.14 6.33
N GLN A 22 57.75 14.85 5.53
CA GLN A 22 58.47 14.45 4.30
C GLN A 22 57.67 14.46 2.99
N GLY A 23 58.15 15.03 1.89
CA GLY A 23 59.49 15.55 1.60
C GLY A 23 59.51 16.33 0.28
N LYS A 24 60.51 17.21 0.16
CA LYS A 24 60.78 18.15 -0.92
C LYS A 24 60.82 17.51 -2.31
N ALA A 25 60.16 18.14 -3.28
CA ALA A 25 60.41 17.94 -4.71
C ALA A 25 60.78 19.29 -5.35
N LYS A 26 62.05 19.45 -5.77
CA LYS A 26 62.49 20.31 -6.91
C LYS A 26 64.02 20.34 -7.03
N LYS A 27 64.55 19.65 -8.05
CA LYS A 27 65.36 20.24 -9.14
C LYS A 27 65.79 19.11 -10.08
N SER A 28 65.29 19.17 -11.31
CA SER A 28 65.80 18.42 -12.45
C SER A 28 66.54 19.41 -13.35
N SER A 29 67.84 19.21 -13.52
CA SER A 29 68.65 19.85 -14.55
C SER A 29 69.49 18.79 -15.24
N ARG A 30 68.96 18.36 -16.39
CA ARG A 30 69.59 17.99 -17.66
C ARG A 30 71.13 17.93 -17.66
N ILE A 31 71.68 16.72 -17.86
CA ILE A 31 72.99 16.50 -18.49
C ILE A 31 72.82 15.34 -19.48
N ALA A 32 73.29 15.56 -20.72
CA ALA A 32 73.30 14.61 -21.82
C ALA A 32 74.66 13.90 -21.90
N ALA A 33 74.67 12.60 -22.19
CA ALA A 33 75.69 11.94 -23.03
C ALA A 33 75.40 10.43 -23.23
N GLN A 34 75.15 10.06 -24.49
CA GLN A 34 75.69 8.92 -25.25
C GLN A 34 75.49 7.46 -24.79
N GLY A 35 74.82 6.67 -25.66
CA GLY A 35 75.48 5.52 -26.31
C GLY A 35 75.02 4.09 -25.96
N LYS A 36 74.34 3.45 -26.93
CA LYS A 36 74.23 1.99 -27.23
C LYS A 36 73.11 1.12 -26.57
N PRO A 37 72.67 0.02 -27.25
CA PRO A 37 71.26 -0.20 -27.59
C PRO A 37 70.54 -1.29 -26.80
N SER A 38 69.21 -1.34 -26.99
CA SER A 38 68.17 -2.11 -26.29
C SER A 38 68.34 -3.64 -26.24
N PRO A 39 67.97 -4.29 -25.12
CA PRO A 39 67.53 -5.68 -25.12
C PRO A 39 66.00 -5.81 -25.42
N PRO A 40 65.54 -6.93 -26.01
CA PRO A 40 64.15 -7.11 -26.44
C PRO A 40 63.16 -7.24 -25.26
N PRO A 41 61.87 -6.91 -25.44
CA PRO A 41 60.87 -7.01 -24.39
C PRO A 41 60.43 -8.47 -24.16
N LEU A 42 60.39 -8.90 -22.90
CA LEU A 42 59.69 -10.12 -22.49
C LEU A 42 58.18 -9.82 -22.36
N PRO A 43 57.29 -10.74 -22.80
CA PRO A 43 55.86 -10.57 -22.62
C PRO A 43 55.46 -10.95 -21.18
N SER A 44 55.35 -9.96 -20.30
CA SER A 44 54.69 -10.15 -19.00
C SER A 44 53.20 -9.85 -19.16
N GLU A 45 52.44 -10.88 -19.53
CA GLU A 45 50.99 -10.97 -19.30
C GLU A 45 50.74 -10.97 -17.78
N MET A 46 50.84 -9.80 -17.14
CA MET A 46 50.26 -9.61 -15.82
C MET A 46 48.76 -9.45 -16.03
N THR A 47 48.08 -10.60 -16.04
CA THR A 47 46.64 -10.66 -15.78
C THR A 47 46.41 -9.95 -14.45
N SER A 48 45.95 -8.70 -14.55
CA SER A 48 45.48 -7.92 -13.43
C SER A 48 44.26 -8.66 -12.88
N VAL A 49 44.49 -9.47 -11.83
CA VAL A 49 43.42 -10.02 -11.02
C VAL A 49 42.75 -8.81 -10.38
N ARG A 50 41.69 -8.33 -11.02
CA ARG A 50 40.82 -7.30 -10.45
C ARG A 50 40.37 -7.83 -9.11
N ALA A 51 40.84 -7.19 -8.05
CA ALA A 51 40.34 -7.43 -6.71
C ALA A 51 38.82 -7.34 -6.77
N VAL A 52 38.15 -8.44 -6.44
CA VAL A 52 36.71 -8.48 -6.22
C VAL A 52 36.48 -7.64 -4.98
N GLY A 53 36.26 -6.34 -5.20
CA GLY A 53 35.93 -5.39 -4.15
C GLY A 53 34.72 -5.92 -3.39
N SER A 54 34.84 -5.98 -2.07
CA SER A 54 33.80 -6.46 -1.15
C SER A 54 32.43 -5.88 -1.51
N THR A 55 31.53 -6.73 -2.00
CA THR A 55 30.18 -6.41 -2.46
C THR A 55 29.20 -6.24 -1.30
N LEU A 56 29.60 -5.53 -0.24
CA LEU A 56 28.66 -5.17 0.80
C LEU A 56 27.96 -3.87 0.41
N PRO A 57 26.61 -3.84 0.39
CA PRO A 57 25.89 -2.62 0.10
C PRO A 57 26.25 -1.56 1.15
N SER A 58 26.31 -0.30 0.72
CA SER A 58 26.47 0.80 1.68
C SER A 58 25.34 0.75 2.72
N ILE A 59 25.60 1.23 3.94
CA ILE A 59 24.61 1.24 5.04
C ILE A 59 23.27 1.86 4.60
N ARG A 60 23.34 2.92 3.77
CA ARG A 60 22.16 3.58 3.20
C ARG A 60 21.39 2.70 2.22
N ALA A 61 22.10 1.98 1.34
CA ALA A 61 21.49 1.05 0.41
C ALA A 61 20.84 -0.12 1.16
N ALA A 62 21.49 -0.66 2.19
CA ALA A 62 20.91 -1.69 3.05
C ALA A 62 19.61 -1.21 3.75
N ALA A 63 19.58 0.03 4.24
CA ALA A 63 18.40 0.61 4.87
C ALA A 63 17.24 0.88 3.88
N GLU A 64 17.54 1.29 2.65
CA GLU A 64 16.51 1.43 1.59
C GLU A 64 15.91 0.06 1.23
N LEU A 65 16.75 -0.96 1.05
CA LEU A 65 16.31 -2.33 0.79
C LEU A 65 15.45 -2.88 1.93
N ALA A 66 15.82 -2.63 3.19
CA ALA A 66 15.03 -3.01 4.35
C ALA A 66 13.65 -2.33 4.33
N ARG A 67 13.57 -1.03 3.98
CA ARG A 67 12.29 -0.32 3.83
C ARG A 67 11.43 -0.90 2.70
N GLN A 68 12.04 -1.21 1.56
CA GLN A 68 11.35 -1.82 0.43
C GLN A 68 10.81 -3.21 0.78
N GLU A 69 11.57 -4.00 1.53
CA GLU A 69 11.15 -5.32 1.99
C GLU A 69 9.97 -5.23 2.97
N LEU A 70 9.99 -4.27 3.90
CA LEU A 70 8.84 -4.03 4.78
C LEU A 70 7.59 -3.64 3.99
N LEU A 71 7.72 -2.76 2.99
CA LEU A 71 6.61 -2.40 2.12
C LEU A 71 6.09 -3.60 1.32
N ARG A 72 6.98 -4.46 0.81
CA ARG A 72 6.59 -5.69 0.11
C ARG A 72 5.77 -6.62 1.00
N ARG A 73 6.15 -6.78 2.27
CA ARG A 73 5.40 -7.60 3.22
C ARG A 73 3.99 -7.07 3.45
N GLU A 74 3.87 -5.76 3.68
CA GLU A 74 2.56 -5.09 3.80
C GLU A 74 1.73 -5.23 2.52
N LEU A 75 2.36 -5.16 1.34
CA LEU A 75 1.68 -5.32 0.04
C LEU A 75 1.14 -6.73 -0.22
N VAL A 76 1.78 -7.76 0.34
CA VAL A 76 1.31 -9.15 0.26
C VAL A 76 0.09 -9.36 1.15
N GLU A 77 0.11 -8.81 2.37
CA GLU A 77 -1.00 -8.91 3.33
C GLU A 77 -2.17 -7.97 2.98
N CYS A 78 -1.94 -6.87 2.26
CA CYS A 78 -2.97 -5.90 1.96
C CYS A 78 -3.91 -6.35 0.85
N GLN A 79 -5.20 -6.01 0.99
CA GLN A 79 -6.23 -6.17 -0.03
C GLN A 79 -6.63 -4.84 -0.69
N LEU A 80 -6.29 -3.71 -0.07
CA LEU A 80 -6.48 -2.37 -0.61
C LEU A 80 -5.23 -1.53 -0.31
N VAL A 81 -4.80 -0.77 -1.31
CA VAL A 81 -3.78 0.28 -1.16
C VAL A 81 -4.40 1.61 -1.55
N ALA A 82 -4.38 2.57 -0.66
CA ALA A 82 -4.86 3.93 -0.93
C ALA A 82 -3.73 4.95 -0.78
N GLY A 83 -3.61 5.84 -1.77
CA GLY A 83 -2.67 6.96 -1.78
C GLY A 83 -3.36 8.22 -1.30
N ILE A 84 -2.77 8.85 -0.29
CA ILE A 84 -3.26 10.09 0.33
C ILE A 84 -2.21 11.16 0.13
N TRP A 85 -2.61 12.34 -0.35
CA TRP A 85 -1.69 13.45 -0.48
C TRP A 85 -1.40 14.06 0.90
N CYS A 86 -0.15 13.98 1.39
CA CYS A 86 0.17 14.43 2.75
C CYS A 86 0.71 15.87 2.83
N HIS A 87 0.37 16.75 1.88
CA HIS A 87 0.81 18.14 1.91
C HIS A 87 0.19 18.96 3.05
N GLY A 88 1.03 19.66 3.80
CA GLY A 88 0.59 20.50 4.92
C GLY A 88 0.17 19.75 6.19
N PHE A 89 0.45 18.44 6.29
CA PHE A 89 0.12 17.66 7.49
C PHE A 89 1.05 17.97 8.67
N THR A 90 0.46 18.28 9.81
CA THR A 90 1.19 18.34 11.09
C THR A 90 1.40 16.94 11.67
N VAL A 91 2.42 16.78 12.51
CA VAL A 91 2.68 15.51 13.21
C VAL A 91 1.51 15.12 14.12
N ALA A 92 0.82 16.10 14.72
CA ALA A 92 -0.36 15.87 15.54
C ALA A 92 -1.52 15.27 14.72
N GLN A 93 -1.76 15.77 13.51
CA GLN A 93 -2.77 15.23 12.59
C GLN A 93 -2.43 13.82 12.11
N LEU A 94 -1.16 13.55 11.78
CA LEU A 94 -0.75 12.19 11.42
C LEU A 94 -0.90 11.23 12.60
N ARG A 95 -0.66 11.69 13.83
CA ARG A 95 -0.86 10.88 15.04
C ARG A 95 -2.34 10.61 15.29
N SER A 96 -3.22 11.61 15.16
CA SER A 96 -4.67 11.40 15.34
C SER A 96 -5.24 10.45 14.29
N ILE A 97 -4.82 10.58 13.02
CA ILE A 97 -5.21 9.64 11.96
C ILE A 97 -4.79 8.22 12.35
N ARG A 98 -3.52 8.01 12.69
CA ARG A 98 -3.02 6.68 13.10
C ARG A 98 -3.74 6.10 14.33
N ALA A 99 -4.23 6.94 15.24
CA ALA A 99 -4.98 6.50 16.42
C ALA A 99 -6.41 6.07 16.09
N ASN A 100 -7.04 6.71 15.11
CA ASN A 100 -8.41 6.42 14.68
C ASN A 100 -8.47 5.32 13.60
N LEU A 101 -7.34 4.94 13.03
CA LEU A 101 -7.28 3.81 12.11
C LEU A 101 -7.50 2.48 12.87
N PRO A 102 -8.30 1.56 12.33
CA PRO A 102 -8.45 0.24 12.92
C PRO A 102 -7.13 -0.55 12.82
N ALA A 103 -6.93 -1.55 13.69
CA ALA A 103 -5.75 -2.43 13.67
C ALA A 103 -5.58 -3.24 12.36
N THR A 104 -6.58 -3.21 11.49
CA THR A 104 -6.58 -3.81 10.15
C THR A 104 -5.97 -2.89 9.10
N ALA A 105 -5.79 -1.60 9.39
CA ALA A 105 -5.25 -0.60 8.47
C ALA A 105 -3.96 0.02 9.02
N ARG A 106 -2.98 0.23 8.14
CA ARG A 106 -1.68 0.81 8.49
C ARG A 106 -1.37 1.99 7.57
N LEU A 107 -1.13 3.16 8.16
CA LEU A 107 -0.68 4.34 7.43
C LEU A 107 0.84 4.45 7.48
N VAL A 108 1.49 4.39 6.32
CA VAL A 108 2.95 4.53 6.16
C VAL A 108 3.26 5.66 5.20
N VAL A 109 4.14 6.56 5.61
CA VAL A 109 4.70 7.58 4.71
C VAL A 109 5.97 7.01 4.09
N ALA A 110 5.98 6.84 2.77
CA ALA A 110 7.09 6.21 2.06
C ALA A 110 7.50 7.04 0.84
N LYS A 111 8.79 6.96 0.49
CA LYS A 111 9.34 7.61 -0.70
C LYS A 111 8.78 6.96 -1.96
N ASN A 112 8.46 7.76 -2.97
CA ASN A 112 7.86 7.27 -4.22
C ASN A 112 8.71 6.21 -4.93
N SER A 113 10.05 6.33 -4.89
CA SER A 113 10.94 5.32 -5.50
C SER A 113 10.86 3.97 -4.78
N ASP A 114 10.70 3.98 -3.46
CA ASP A 114 10.57 2.75 -2.66
C ASP A 114 9.27 2.04 -2.96
N VAL A 115 8.17 2.80 -3.07
CA VAL A 115 6.88 2.23 -3.44
C VAL A 115 6.91 1.72 -4.88
N ALA A 116 7.47 2.48 -5.82
CA ALA A 116 7.60 2.03 -7.21
C ALA A 116 8.42 0.73 -7.33
N ALA A 117 9.49 0.60 -6.54
CA ALA A 117 10.30 -0.62 -6.50
C ALA A 117 9.59 -1.78 -5.80
N ALA A 118 8.87 -1.52 -4.71
CA ALA A 118 8.13 -2.54 -3.95
C ALA A 118 6.92 -3.07 -4.73
N VAL A 119 6.27 -2.21 -5.50
CA VAL A 119 5.10 -2.53 -6.32
C VAL A 119 5.48 -3.25 -7.63
N ALA A 120 6.68 -3.04 -8.15
CA ALA A 120 7.15 -3.70 -9.37
C ALA A 120 7.12 -5.24 -9.22
N GLY A 121 6.43 -5.91 -10.15
CA GLY A 121 6.27 -7.37 -10.12
C GLY A 121 5.17 -7.88 -9.17
N THR A 122 4.35 -7.00 -8.61
CA THR A 122 3.19 -7.38 -7.78
C THR A 122 1.87 -7.07 -8.49
N ARG A 123 0.74 -7.54 -7.96
CA ARG A 123 -0.61 -7.20 -8.46
C ARG A 123 -0.94 -5.69 -8.40
N TRP A 124 -0.11 -4.90 -7.74
CA TRP A 124 -0.36 -3.48 -7.44
C TRP A 124 0.26 -2.52 -8.45
N GLU A 125 0.76 -2.98 -9.61
CA GLU A 125 1.45 -2.10 -10.58
C GLU A 125 0.63 -0.89 -11.05
N ALA A 126 -0.69 -1.00 -11.02
CA ALA A 126 -1.61 0.12 -11.27
C ALA A 126 -1.41 1.31 -10.32
N VAL A 127 -0.74 1.14 -9.17
CA VAL A 127 -0.44 2.21 -8.20
C VAL A 127 0.65 3.17 -8.70
N ARG A 128 1.53 2.75 -9.63
CA ARG A 128 2.66 3.57 -10.13
C ARG A 128 2.30 5.00 -10.56
N PRO A 129 1.24 5.27 -11.34
CA PRO A 129 0.83 6.64 -11.69
C PRO A 129 0.51 7.52 -10.48
N PHE A 130 -0.01 6.94 -9.39
CA PHE A 130 -0.34 7.65 -8.16
C PHE A 130 0.88 7.91 -7.26
N ALA A 131 2.03 7.27 -7.53
CA ALA A 131 3.28 7.51 -6.80
C ALA A 131 3.99 8.81 -7.25
N ARG A 132 3.24 9.88 -7.53
CA ARG A 132 3.76 11.21 -7.89
C ARG A 132 3.41 12.22 -6.80
N GLY A 133 4.35 13.10 -6.45
CA GLY A 133 4.15 14.08 -5.38
C GLY A 133 4.44 13.52 -3.98
N MET A 134 3.85 14.09 -2.95
CA MET A 134 4.15 13.75 -1.55
C MET A 134 3.06 12.84 -0.98
N ASN A 135 3.21 11.52 -1.13
CA ASN A 135 2.14 10.58 -0.78
C ASN A 135 2.39 9.87 0.57
N ALA A 136 1.31 9.72 1.33
CA ALA A 136 1.19 8.72 2.37
C ALA A 136 0.36 7.55 1.84
N TRP A 137 0.73 6.34 2.23
CA TRP A 137 0.12 5.10 1.77
C TRP A 137 -0.64 4.46 2.91
N LEU A 138 -1.91 4.16 2.65
CA LEU A 138 -2.78 3.41 3.53
C LEU A 138 -2.88 1.98 3.02
N PHE A 139 -2.39 1.03 3.82
CA PHE A 139 -2.49 -0.39 3.56
C PHE A 139 -3.62 -0.97 4.41
N VAL A 140 -4.60 -1.62 3.79
CA VAL A 140 -5.69 -2.29 4.51
C VAL A 140 -5.54 -3.80 4.31
N ARG A 141 -5.33 -4.53 5.42
CA ARG A 141 -5.11 -5.98 5.43
C ARG A 141 -6.40 -6.80 5.43
N SER A 142 -7.50 -6.19 5.85
CA SER A 142 -8.81 -6.84 5.92
C SER A 142 -9.68 -6.40 4.76
N ASP A 143 -10.61 -7.26 4.36
CA ASP A 143 -11.63 -7.05 3.29
C ASP A 143 -12.70 -6.03 3.69
N GLU A 144 -12.54 -5.45 4.86
CA GLU A 144 -13.40 -4.40 5.38
C GLU A 144 -12.82 -3.05 4.97
N ILE A 145 -13.01 -2.71 3.69
CA ILE A 145 -12.63 -1.42 3.12
C ILE A 145 -13.38 -0.24 3.78
N PRO A 146 -14.73 -0.29 3.97
CA PRO A 146 -15.45 0.87 4.49
C PRO A 146 -15.01 1.30 5.90
N PRO A 147 -14.76 0.39 6.86
CA PRO A 147 -14.23 0.77 8.18
C PRO A 147 -12.87 1.44 8.16
N ALA A 148 -12.01 1.15 7.19
CA ALA A 148 -10.72 1.83 7.05
C ALA A 148 -10.86 3.22 6.41
N LEU A 149 -11.85 3.41 5.53
CA LEU A 149 -12.09 4.66 4.82
C LEU A 149 -12.95 5.66 5.62
N ARG A 150 -13.85 5.21 6.51
CA ARG A 150 -14.70 6.07 7.35
C ARG A 150 -13.90 7.06 8.20
N PRO A 151 -12.89 6.63 9.00
CA PRO A 151 -12.06 7.56 9.76
C PRO A 151 -11.44 8.62 8.84
N TYR A 152 -10.96 8.21 7.67
CA TYR A 152 -10.35 9.14 6.71
C TYR A 152 -11.35 10.18 6.19
N ARG A 153 -12.60 9.79 5.91
CA ARG A 153 -13.67 10.72 5.51
C ARG A 153 -14.07 11.67 6.62
N ASP A 154 -14.10 11.19 7.87
CA ASP A 154 -14.38 12.04 9.02
C ASP A 154 -13.24 13.06 9.21
N PHE A 155 -11.98 12.65 9.01
CA PHE A 155 -10.84 13.57 8.94
C PHE A 155 -10.94 14.60 7.81
N GLN A 156 -11.37 14.20 6.61
CA GLN A 156 -11.56 15.15 5.51
C GLN A 156 -12.59 16.23 5.87
N LYS A 157 -13.69 15.85 6.54
CA LYS A 157 -14.77 16.76 6.94
C LYS A 157 -14.38 17.68 8.09
N GLU A 158 -13.77 17.14 9.14
CA GLU A 158 -13.39 17.88 10.35
C GLU A 158 -12.42 19.02 10.04
N TRP A 159 -11.46 18.76 9.18
CA TRP A 159 -10.32 19.66 8.99
C TRP A 159 -10.47 20.57 7.78
N LYS A 160 -11.54 20.40 6.96
CA LYS A 160 -11.83 21.19 5.75
C LYS A 160 -10.56 21.53 4.95
N LEU A 161 -9.63 20.57 4.88
CA LEU A 161 -8.38 20.72 4.15
C LEU A 161 -8.74 20.64 2.67
N GLN A 162 -9.02 21.80 2.06
CA GLN A 162 -9.38 21.96 0.64
C GLN A 162 -8.32 21.45 -0.36
N LEU A 163 -7.24 20.84 0.12
CA LEU A 163 -6.09 20.41 -0.67
C LEU A 163 -5.65 18.97 -0.44
N ASN A 164 -6.33 18.19 0.40
CA ASN A 164 -6.04 16.76 0.47
C ASN A 164 -6.86 16.01 -0.57
N ASP A 165 -6.46 16.18 -1.83
CA ASP A 165 -6.95 15.35 -2.91
C ASP A 165 -6.49 13.92 -2.63
N PHE A 166 -7.47 13.03 -2.49
CA PHE A 166 -7.22 11.61 -2.51
C PHE A 166 -6.57 11.26 -3.84
N THR A 167 -5.30 10.86 -3.82
CA THR A 167 -4.54 10.61 -5.04
C THR A 167 -5.16 9.45 -5.83
N GLY A 168 -5.71 8.46 -5.12
CA GLY A 168 -6.40 7.31 -5.69
C GLY A 168 -6.25 6.06 -4.83
N ALA A 169 -7.10 5.06 -5.08
CA ALA A 169 -7.03 3.75 -4.46
C ALA A 169 -6.80 2.68 -5.52
N VAL A 170 -6.17 1.58 -5.13
CA VAL A 170 -6.13 0.38 -5.94
C VAL A 170 -6.69 -0.74 -5.10
N PHE A 171 -7.73 -1.38 -5.62
CA PHE A 171 -8.39 -2.54 -5.03
C PHE A 171 -8.41 -3.66 -6.06
N GLU A 172 -7.91 -4.85 -5.70
CA GLU A 172 -7.87 -6.03 -6.59
C GLU A 172 -7.27 -5.77 -8.00
N GLY A 173 -6.29 -4.85 -8.09
CA GLY A 173 -5.66 -4.48 -9.35
C GLY A 173 -6.48 -3.49 -10.22
N ARG A 174 -7.68 -3.09 -9.77
CA ARG A 174 -8.44 -2.00 -10.36
C ARG A 174 -8.05 -0.67 -9.74
N LEU A 175 -7.87 0.33 -10.60
CA LEU A 175 -7.54 1.69 -10.23
C LEU A 175 -8.84 2.46 -9.97
N TYR A 176 -8.96 3.05 -8.78
CA TYR A 176 -10.07 3.91 -8.37
C TYR A 176 -9.56 5.34 -8.26
N SER A 177 -10.11 6.20 -9.10
CA SER A 177 -9.89 7.65 -9.04
C SER A 177 -10.60 8.27 -7.83
N PRO A 178 -10.27 9.51 -7.42
CA PRO A 178 -11.00 10.21 -6.36
C PRO A 178 -12.52 10.26 -6.57
N ASP A 179 -12.99 10.34 -7.81
CA ASP A 179 -14.43 10.34 -8.13
C ASP A 179 -15.12 8.99 -7.83
N ASP A 180 -14.38 7.89 -8.02
CA ASP A 180 -14.87 6.52 -7.78
C ASP A 180 -14.76 6.10 -6.31
N PHE A 181 -14.27 6.97 -5.44
CA PHE A 181 -14.12 6.70 -4.01
C PHE A 181 -15.46 6.38 -3.32
N SER A 182 -16.56 6.95 -3.84
CA SER A 182 -17.92 6.64 -3.38
C SER A 182 -18.28 5.16 -3.52
N GLN A 183 -17.75 4.47 -4.53
CA GLN A 183 -17.99 3.05 -4.76
C GLN A 183 -17.30 2.21 -3.67
N LEU A 184 -16.08 2.59 -3.28
CA LEU A 184 -15.33 1.93 -2.21
C LEU A 184 -16.00 2.10 -0.83
N GLU A 185 -16.70 3.22 -0.61
CA GLU A 185 -17.50 3.42 0.61
C GLU A 185 -18.78 2.58 0.64
N SER A 186 -19.41 2.43 -0.53
CA SER A 186 -20.64 1.64 -0.69
C SER A 186 -20.42 0.13 -0.64
N MET A 187 -19.15 -0.32 -0.63
CA MET A 187 -18.82 -1.73 -0.62
C MET A 187 -19.37 -2.42 0.65
N PRO A 188 -20.11 -3.53 0.51
CA PRO A 188 -20.67 -4.22 1.67
C PRO A 188 -19.54 -4.79 2.54
N THR A 189 -19.73 -4.79 3.85
CA THR A 189 -18.81 -5.46 4.78
C THR A 189 -18.91 -6.98 4.63
N ARG A 190 -17.96 -7.75 5.18
CA ARG A 190 -18.04 -9.22 5.16
C ARG A 190 -19.34 -9.76 5.74
N VAL A 191 -19.79 -9.20 6.87
CA VAL A 191 -21.05 -9.60 7.52
C VAL A 191 -22.23 -9.34 6.61
N GLN A 192 -22.28 -8.16 5.96
CA GLN A 192 -23.36 -7.83 5.01
C GLN A 192 -23.31 -8.70 3.76
N SER A 193 -22.11 -9.03 3.27
CA SER A 193 -21.93 -9.92 2.12
C SER A 193 -22.42 -11.34 2.44
N TYR A 194 -22.11 -11.87 3.63
CA TYR A 194 -22.64 -13.15 4.08
C TYR A 194 -24.16 -13.13 4.28
N GLN A 195 -24.71 -12.05 4.81
CA GLN A 195 -26.16 -11.87 4.93
C GLN A 195 -26.84 -11.84 3.56
N TYR A 196 -26.24 -11.17 2.58
CA TYR A 196 -26.75 -11.13 1.21
C TYR A 196 -26.74 -12.52 0.58
N LEU A 197 -25.61 -13.25 0.67
CA LEU A 197 -25.50 -14.62 0.18
C LEU A 197 -26.52 -15.55 0.85
N LEU A 198 -26.67 -15.46 2.18
CA LEU A 198 -27.64 -16.25 2.91
C LEU A 198 -29.07 -15.90 2.50
N GLY A 199 -29.38 -14.62 2.32
CA GLY A 199 -30.67 -14.16 1.80
C GLY A 199 -30.95 -14.71 0.40
N CYS A 200 -29.97 -14.69 -0.50
CA CYS A 200 -30.10 -15.26 -1.84
C CYS A 200 -30.42 -16.75 -1.84
N ILE A 201 -29.97 -17.50 -0.83
CA ILE A 201 -30.25 -18.94 -0.69
C ILE A 201 -31.59 -19.17 0.02
N GLN A 202 -31.89 -18.39 1.06
CA GLN A 202 -33.11 -18.53 1.85
C GLN A 202 -34.36 -18.10 1.09
N MET A 203 -34.30 -17.02 0.29
CA MET A 203 -35.46 -16.48 -0.42
C MET A 203 -36.10 -17.50 -1.40
N PRO A 204 -35.34 -18.20 -2.27
CA PRO A 204 -35.88 -19.26 -3.10
C PRO A 204 -36.47 -20.42 -2.28
N ALA A 205 -35.78 -20.86 -1.21
CA ALA A 205 -36.24 -21.97 -0.39
C ALA A 205 -37.58 -21.69 0.28
N VAL A 206 -37.76 -20.47 0.81
CA VAL A 206 -39.03 -20.02 1.40
C VAL A 206 -40.12 -19.93 0.33
N SER A 207 -39.80 -19.44 -0.87
CA SER A 207 -40.78 -19.34 -1.97
C SER A 207 -41.32 -20.72 -2.41
N VAL A 208 -40.44 -21.73 -2.48
CA VAL A 208 -40.83 -23.11 -2.84
C VAL A 208 -41.70 -23.72 -1.74
N LEU A 209 -41.32 -23.54 -0.48
CA LEU A 209 -42.11 -24.03 0.64
C LEU A 209 -43.50 -23.35 0.71
N ALA A 210 -43.56 -22.05 0.44
CA ALA A 210 -44.82 -21.31 0.37
C ALA A 210 -45.71 -21.81 -0.78
N ALA A 211 -45.13 -22.07 -1.96
CA ALA A 211 -45.87 -22.63 -3.09
C ALA A 211 -46.42 -24.03 -2.79
N LEU A 212 -45.65 -24.89 -2.12
CA LEU A 212 -46.11 -26.22 -1.70
C LEU A 212 -47.24 -26.13 -0.67
N ARG A 213 -47.14 -25.24 0.32
CA ARG A 213 -48.22 -25.01 1.30
C ARG A 213 -49.49 -24.49 0.65
N ALA A 214 -49.37 -23.47 -0.22
CA ALA A 214 -50.52 -22.95 -0.96
C ALA A 214 -51.20 -24.04 -1.80
N ARG A 215 -50.44 -24.97 -2.39
CA ARG A 215 -50.99 -26.11 -3.11
C ARG A 215 -51.68 -27.11 -2.18
N GLN A 216 -51.11 -27.39 -1.02
CA GLN A 216 -51.74 -28.28 -0.03
C GLN A 216 -53.05 -27.70 0.50
N GLU A 217 -53.09 -26.41 0.80
CA GLU A 217 -54.29 -25.69 1.23
C GLU A 217 -55.37 -25.71 0.14
N ALA A 218 -55.00 -25.47 -1.12
CA ALA A 218 -55.93 -25.56 -2.25
C ALA A 218 -56.51 -26.99 -2.46
N MET A 219 -55.78 -28.04 -2.07
CA MET A 219 -56.28 -29.41 -2.09
C MET A 219 -57.11 -29.78 -0.85
N ALA A 220 -56.93 -29.05 0.26
CA ALA A 220 -57.66 -29.25 1.50
C ALA A 220 -58.96 -28.42 1.58
N GLN A 221 -59.08 -27.34 0.80
CA GLN A 221 -60.30 -26.55 0.72
C GLN A 221 -61.40 -27.33 -0.04
N PRO A 222 -62.60 -27.53 0.53
CA PRO A 222 -63.72 -28.09 -0.22
C PRO A 222 -64.10 -27.11 -1.36
N PRO A 223 -64.65 -27.61 -2.49
CA PRO A 223 -64.99 -26.75 -3.62
C PRO A 223 -65.88 -25.59 -3.15
N PRO A 224 -65.70 -24.38 -3.69
CA PRO A 224 -66.57 -23.26 -3.35
C PRO A 224 -68.03 -23.66 -3.64
N PRO A 225 -69.00 -23.29 -2.77
CA PRO A 225 -70.39 -23.61 -3.02
C PRO A 225 -70.81 -23.02 -4.37
N ALA A 226 -71.22 -23.89 -5.28
CA ALA A 226 -71.83 -23.50 -6.54
C ALA A 226 -73.21 -22.89 -6.26
N ASP A 227 -73.49 -21.79 -6.97
CA ASP A 227 -74.79 -21.12 -7.14
C ASP A 227 -75.41 -20.38 -5.94
N GLU A 228 -75.30 -19.04 -5.97
CA GLU A 228 -76.45 -18.17 -5.70
C GLU A 228 -76.66 -17.25 -6.92
N PRO A 229 -77.81 -17.33 -7.61
CA PRO A 229 -78.07 -16.58 -8.85
C PRO A 229 -78.28 -15.09 -8.57
N ALA A 230 -77.83 -14.27 -9.52
CA ALA A 230 -77.98 -12.82 -9.55
C ALA A 230 -79.44 -12.38 -9.27
N PRO A 231 -79.68 -11.35 -8.44
CA PRO A 231 -81.02 -10.87 -8.18
C PRO A 231 -81.59 -10.24 -9.45
N ALA A 232 -82.74 -10.77 -9.89
CA ALA A 232 -83.51 -10.25 -11.00
C ALA A 232 -83.87 -8.77 -10.76
N ALA A 233 -83.54 -7.94 -11.76
CA ALA A 233 -83.99 -6.57 -11.83
C ALA A 233 -85.54 -6.52 -11.89
N PRO A 234 -86.21 -5.65 -11.12
CA PRO A 234 -87.64 -5.42 -11.29
C PRO A 234 -87.87 -4.51 -12.51
N ALA A 235 -88.68 -4.98 -13.46
CA ALA A 235 -89.27 -4.14 -14.50
C ALA A 235 -90.71 -3.81 -14.09
N ASP A 236 -90.94 -2.55 -13.74
CA ASP A 236 -92.27 -1.94 -13.58
C ASP A 236 -92.70 -1.28 -14.91
N LYS A 237 -93.92 -1.62 -15.34
CA LYS A 237 -94.84 -1.04 -16.36
C LYS A 237 -94.30 -0.49 -17.69
#